data_AF-A0A7C5VAB8-F1
#
_entry.id   AF-A0A7C5VAB8-F1
#
_cell.length_a   1.000
_cell.length_b   1.000
_cell.length_c   1.000
_cell.angle_alpha   90.00
_cell.angle_beta   90.00
_cell.angle_gamma   90.00
#
_symmetry.space_group_name_H-M   'P 1'
#
loop_
_entity.id
_entity.type
_entity.pdbx_description
1 polymer ?
#
loop_
_entity_poly.entity_id
_entity_poly.type
_entity_poly.pdbx_seq_one_letter_code
_entity_poly.pdbx_strand_id
1 'polypeptide(L)'
;MAGHGIEQDYHLHWTEGSRQTPIRGADGWCEVLHLCQGAASESDVKILARYEPRMPAVGGQVAATRRTLGHGSVIRIGCWPSDDAICRLLYDFGFSHKLLTSPLPPDVRGVPRTDGTLWLLNYARRPQRLRLKAPVRDRLTARGMDADLLLAGHESLWIEPVGA
;
A
#
# COMPACT_ATOMS: atom_id res chain seq x y z
N MET A 1 -25.37 -15.62 -26.93
CA MET A 1 -25.27 -14.15 -26.86
C MET A 1 -24.25 -13.83 -25.79
N ALA A 2 -23.05 -13.39 -26.19
CA ALA A 2 -22.02 -12.96 -25.25
C ALA A 2 -22.43 -11.59 -24.70
N GLY A 3 -22.64 -11.49 -23.39
CA GLY A 3 -22.84 -10.21 -22.73
C GLY A 3 -21.52 -9.45 -22.78
N HIS A 4 -21.49 -8.35 -23.52
CA HIS A 4 -20.44 -7.34 -23.38
C HIS A 4 -20.58 -6.73 -21.98
N GLY A 5 -19.87 -7.29 -21.00
CA GLY A 5 -19.64 -6.63 -19.72
C GLY A 5 -18.86 -5.36 -20.01
N ILE A 6 -19.46 -4.21 -19.69
CA ILE A 6 -18.73 -2.96 -19.71
C ILE A 6 -17.72 -3.05 -18.56
N GLU A 7 -16.45 -3.20 -18.92
CA GLU A 7 -15.30 -3.06 -18.04
C GLU A 7 -15.41 -1.68 -17.38
N GLN A 8 -15.61 -1.65 -16.05
CA GLN A 8 -15.81 -0.44 -15.28
C GLN A 8 -14.74 -0.41 -14.20
N ASP A 9 -13.71 0.38 -14.46
CA ASP A 9 -12.74 0.78 -13.45
C ASP A 9 -13.48 1.51 -12.32
N TYR A 10 -13.34 1.00 -11.09
CA TYR A 10 -13.85 1.69 -9.91
C TYR A 10 -12.77 2.66 -9.38
N HIS A 11 -13.17 3.76 -8.75
CA HIS A 11 -12.26 4.81 -8.30
C HIS A 11 -12.70 5.23 -6.90
N LEU A 12 -11.74 5.32 -5.98
CA LEU A 12 -12.00 5.66 -4.59
C LEU A 12 -11.46 7.05 -4.24
N HIS A 13 -12.24 7.84 -3.50
CA HIS A 13 -11.78 9.02 -2.78
C HIS A 13 -11.55 8.69 -1.30
N TRP A 14 -10.36 9.02 -0.79
CA TRP A 14 -9.99 8.83 0.60
C TRP A 14 -10.37 10.04 1.46
N THR A 15 -10.76 9.79 2.71
CA THR A 15 -11.06 10.84 3.69
C THR A 15 -9.78 11.41 4.32
N GLU A 16 -9.84 12.67 4.79
CA GLU A 16 -8.69 13.41 5.32
C GLU A 16 -7.96 12.66 6.46
N GLY A 17 -6.61 12.74 6.42
CA GLY A 17 -5.72 12.10 7.40
C GLY A 17 -5.14 10.74 6.98
N SER A 18 -5.57 10.19 5.83
CA SER A 18 -4.74 9.25 5.06
C SER A 18 -3.92 10.07 4.08
N ARG A 19 -2.61 9.81 3.93
CA ARG A 19 -1.79 10.49 2.91
C ARG A 19 -2.17 9.94 1.54
N GLN A 20 -3.27 10.49 1.04
CA GLN A 20 -3.75 10.57 -0.34
C GLN A 20 -3.02 9.67 -1.34
N THR A 21 -3.59 8.52 -1.67
CA THR A 21 -3.40 7.96 -3.01
C THR A 21 -4.67 7.24 -3.44
N PRO A 22 -5.27 7.58 -4.60
CA PRO A 22 -6.47 6.93 -5.07
C PRO A 22 -6.20 5.43 -5.25
N ILE A 23 -7.06 4.62 -4.64
CA ILE A 23 -7.11 3.19 -4.96
C ILE A 23 -8.10 3.10 -6.10
N ARG A 24 -7.63 2.66 -7.25
CA ARG A 24 -8.51 2.22 -8.34
C ARG A 24 -8.98 0.82 -7.96
N GLY A 25 -10.24 0.50 -8.18
CA GLY A 25 -10.74 -0.85 -8.09
C GLY A 25 -10.56 -1.52 -9.44
N ALA A 26 -10.01 -2.73 -9.47
CA ALA A 26 -9.93 -3.51 -10.70
C ALA A 26 -11.32 -4.03 -11.11
N ASP A 27 -11.43 -4.36 -12.39
CA ASP A 27 -12.65 -4.84 -13.00
C ASP A 27 -13.25 -6.07 -12.33
N GLY A 28 -14.57 -6.03 -12.14
CA GLY A 28 -15.40 -7.22 -11.97
C GLY A 28 -16.04 -7.41 -10.61
N TRP A 29 -15.59 -6.74 -9.53
CA TRP A 29 -16.25 -6.90 -8.22
C TRP A 29 -16.13 -5.69 -7.26
N CYS A 30 -17.30 -5.19 -6.84
CA CYS A 30 -17.45 -4.22 -5.75
C CYS A 30 -18.64 -4.59 -4.84
N GLU A 31 -18.53 -4.26 -3.56
CA GLU A 31 -19.58 -4.27 -2.55
C GLU A 31 -19.71 -2.87 -1.92
N VAL A 32 -20.94 -2.52 -1.56
CA VAL A 32 -21.22 -1.34 -0.74
C VAL A 32 -21.11 -1.73 0.72
N LEU A 33 -20.26 -1.02 1.47
CA LEU A 33 -20.09 -1.29 2.89
C LEU A 33 -21.17 -0.58 3.70
N HIS A 34 -22.14 -1.34 4.20
CA HIS A 34 -23.15 -0.84 5.12
C HIS A 34 -22.56 -0.76 6.54
N LEU A 35 -22.59 0.41 7.13
CA LEU A 35 -22.21 0.59 8.53
C LEU A 35 -23.35 0.02 9.40
N CYS A 36 -23.04 -0.98 10.24
CA CYS A 36 -24.04 -1.56 11.13
C CYS A 36 -24.54 -0.49 12.10
N GLN A 37 -25.79 -0.06 11.93
CA GLN A 37 -26.46 0.75 12.95
C GLN A 37 -26.71 -0.13 14.18
N GLY A 38 -26.08 0.23 15.30
CA GLY A 38 -26.31 -0.40 16.61
C GLY A 38 -25.15 -1.21 17.21
N ALA A 39 -23.99 -1.33 16.54
CA ALA A 39 -22.84 -2.07 17.07
C ALA A 39 -21.70 -1.12 17.46
N ALA A 40 -21.77 -0.55 18.66
CA ALA A 40 -20.93 0.54 19.16
C ALA A 40 -21.09 1.82 18.32
N SER A 41 -20.96 2.96 18.97
CA SER A 41 -21.18 4.28 18.37
C SER A 41 -20.54 4.41 16.98
N GLU A 42 -21.17 5.13 16.05
CA GLU A 42 -20.58 5.50 14.74
C GLU A 42 -19.16 6.09 14.87
N SER A 43 -18.73 6.49 16.08
CA SER A 43 -17.36 6.86 16.45
C SER A 43 -16.30 5.77 16.26
N ASP A 44 -16.65 4.49 16.24
CA ASP A 44 -15.66 3.39 16.31
C ASP A 44 -15.25 2.87 14.93
N VAL A 45 -16.00 3.25 13.89
CA VAL A 45 -15.74 2.87 12.50
C VAL A 45 -15.33 4.09 11.71
N LYS A 46 -14.02 4.21 11.44
CA LYS A 46 -13.48 5.25 10.57
C LYS A 46 -13.72 4.87 9.11
N ILE A 47 -14.43 5.72 8.38
CA ILE A 47 -14.50 5.64 6.91
C ILE A 47 -13.15 6.05 6.36
N LEU A 48 -12.52 5.16 5.60
CA LEU A 48 -11.25 5.44 4.95
C LEU A 48 -11.45 5.93 3.51
N ALA A 49 -12.41 5.36 2.79
CA ALA A 49 -12.67 5.71 1.40
C ALA A 49 -14.14 5.56 0.98
N ARG A 50 -14.51 6.29 -0.07
CA ARG A 50 -15.80 6.24 -0.78
C ARG A 50 -15.59 6.09 -2.27
N TYR A 51 -16.52 5.47 -2.97
CA TYR A 51 -16.50 5.43 -4.45
C TYR A 51 -16.68 6.84 -5.04
N GLU A 52 -16.11 7.08 -6.22
CA GLU A 52 -16.24 8.33 -6.95
C GLU A 52 -17.71 8.71 -7.15
N PRO A 53 -18.15 9.94 -6.82
CA PRO A 53 -19.57 10.31 -6.86
C PRO A 53 -20.26 10.08 -8.19
N ARG A 54 -19.50 10.07 -9.28
CA ARG A 54 -20.01 9.89 -10.65
C ARG A 54 -20.16 8.42 -11.05
N MET A 55 -19.81 7.48 -10.18
CA MET A 55 -19.89 6.05 -10.49
C MET A 55 -21.32 5.54 -10.52
N PRO A 56 -21.73 4.84 -11.59
CA PRO A 56 -23.02 4.18 -11.66
C PRO A 56 -23.21 3.22 -10.48
N ALA A 57 -24.43 3.16 -9.93
CA ALA A 57 -24.86 2.27 -8.85
C ALA A 57 -24.22 2.48 -7.45
N VAL A 58 -22.96 2.88 -7.34
CA VAL A 58 -22.22 2.94 -6.06
C VAL A 58 -21.61 4.30 -5.72
N GLY A 59 -21.79 5.32 -6.58
CA GLY A 59 -21.17 6.64 -6.39
C GLY A 59 -21.43 7.25 -5.01
N GLY A 60 -20.36 7.68 -4.34
CA GLY A 60 -20.40 8.27 -2.99
C GLY A 60 -20.60 7.27 -1.83
N GLN A 61 -20.89 6.00 -2.12
CA GLN A 61 -21.04 4.96 -1.11
C GLN A 61 -19.70 4.62 -0.45
N VAL A 62 -19.76 4.03 0.74
CA VAL A 62 -18.56 3.65 1.51
C VAL A 62 -17.88 2.46 0.84
N ALA A 63 -16.58 2.61 0.58
CA ALA A 63 -15.76 1.62 -0.11
C ALA A 63 -14.67 1.03 0.80
N ALA A 64 -14.25 1.72 1.86
CA ALA A 64 -13.32 1.16 2.83
C ALA A 64 -13.58 1.71 4.23
N THR A 65 -13.46 0.83 5.23
CA THR A 65 -13.63 1.16 6.65
C THR A 65 -12.50 0.59 7.49
N ARG A 66 -12.22 1.24 8.62
CA ARG A 66 -11.37 0.74 9.70
C ARG A 66 -12.17 0.73 10.98
N ARG A 67 -12.18 -0.40 11.69
CA ARG A 67 -12.72 -0.51 13.04
C ARG A 67 -11.62 -0.92 14.01
N THR A 68 -11.50 -0.23 15.13
CA THR A 68 -10.65 -0.67 16.24
C THR A 68 -11.39 -1.71 17.06
N LEU A 69 -10.75 -2.84 17.36
CA LEU A 69 -11.31 -3.94 18.15
C LEU A 69 -10.26 -4.37 19.17
N GLY A 70 -10.46 -3.99 20.44
CA GLY A 70 -9.45 -4.18 21.48
C GLY A 70 -8.13 -3.47 21.14
N HIS A 71 -7.02 -4.22 21.09
CA HIS A 71 -5.70 -3.71 20.71
C HIS A 71 -5.40 -3.79 19.20
N GLY A 72 -6.34 -4.33 18.40
CA GLY A 72 -6.17 -4.50 16.96
C GLY A 72 -7.06 -3.56 16.15
N SER A 73 -6.91 -3.62 14.83
CA SER A 73 -7.87 -3.01 13.91
C SER A 73 -8.19 -3.91 12.74
N VAL A 74 -9.47 -3.89 12.33
CA VAL A 74 -9.96 -4.56 11.13
C VAL A 74 -10.18 -3.52 10.05
N ILE A 75 -9.64 -3.77 8.86
CA ILE A 75 -9.85 -2.95 7.67
C ILE A 75 -10.68 -3.78 6.70
N ARG A 76 -11.80 -3.24 6.25
CA ARG A 76 -12.62 -3.85 5.20
C ARG A 76 -12.54 -2.98 3.96
N ILE A 77 -12.29 -3.61 2.82
CA ILE A 77 -12.23 -2.97 1.51
C ILE A 77 -13.32 -3.62 0.67
N GLY A 78 -14.24 -2.81 0.18
CA GLY A 78 -15.40 -3.24 -0.59
C GLY A 78 -15.11 -3.44 -2.07
N CYS A 79 -13.89 -3.28 -2.55
CA CYS A 79 -13.55 -3.51 -3.94
C CYS A 79 -12.19 -4.19 -4.04
N TRP A 80 -11.93 -4.85 -5.17
CA TRP A 80 -10.60 -5.34 -5.46
C TRP A 80 -9.70 -4.16 -5.85
N PRO A 81 -8.64 -3.81 -5.12
CA PRO A 81 -7.75 -2.74 -5.53
C PRO A 81 -6.98 -3.14 -6.81
N SER A 82 -6.88 -2.25 -7.80
CA SER A 82 -5.95 -2.36 -8.92
C SER A 82 -4.58 -1.79 -8.54
N ASP A 83 -3.57 -2.09 -9.36
CA ASP A 83 -2.21 -1.58 -9.22
C ASP A 83 -1.54 -1.89 -7.86
N ASP A 84 -0.73 -0.98 -7.33
CA ASP A 84 0.00 -1.09 -6.07
C ASP A 84 -0.75 -0.49 -4.86
N ALA A 85 -2.04 -0.20 -5.03
CA ALA A 85 -2.91 0.42 -4.05
C ALA A 85 -2.95 -0.35 -2.71
N ILE A 86 -3.03 -1.69 -2.75
CA ILE A 86 -3.01 -2.52 -1.54
C ILE A 86 -1.67 -2.41 -0.80
N CYS A 87 -0.55 -2.34 -1.52
CA CYS A 87 0.78 -2.20 -0.93
C CYS A 87 0.93 -0.85 -0.22
N ARG A 88 0.38 0.23 -0.81
CA ARG A 88 0.35 1.56 -0.20
C ARG A 88 -0.52 1.58 1.07
N LEU A 89 -1.70 0.96 1.00
CA LEU A 89 -2.59 0.83 2.16
C LEU A 89 -1.89 0.10 3.32
N LEU A 90 -1.25 -1.04 3.05
CA LEU A 90 -0.47 -1.78 4.03
C LEU A 90 0.64 -0.92 4.64
N TYR A 91 1.34 -0.15 3.81
CA TYR A 91 2.37 0.78 4.28
C TYR A 91 1.82 1.85 5.23
N ASP A 92 0.68 2.46 4.90
CA ASP A 92 0.01 3.46 5.77
C ASP A 92 -0.43 2.88 7.11
N PHE A 93 -0.72 1.58 7.16
CA PHE A 93 -1.00 0.86 8.40
C PHE A 93 0.25 0.41 9.16
N GLY A 94 1.43 0.82 8.72
CA GLY A 94 2.69 0.52 9.40
C GLY A 94 3.25 -0.85 9.04
N PHE A 95 2.68 -1.57 8.07
CA PHE A 95 3.27 -2.79 7.50
C PHE A 95 4.39 -2.42 6.52
N SER A 96 5.43 -1.77 7.05
CA SER A 96 6.61 -1.38 6.31
C SER A 96 7.86 -1.88 7.02
N HIS A 97 8.91 -2.18 6.25
CA HIS A 97 10.20 -2.46 6.85
C HIS A 97 10.76 -1.20 7.50
N LYS A 98 11.39 -1.33 8.67
CA LYS A 98 11.90 -0.20 9.46
C LYS A 98 12.88 0.71 8.71
N LEU A 99 13.53 0.21 7.65
CA LEU A 99 14.49 0.96 6.83
C LEU A 99 13.86 1.82 5.74
N LEU A 100 12.59 1.62 5.39
CA LEU A 100 11.94 2.28 4.25
C LEU A 100 11.15 3.52 4.68
N THR A 101 11.19 4.59 3.88
CA THR A 101 10.34 5.80 4.07
C THR A 101 9.11 5.81 3.18
N SER A 102 9.05 4.92 2.20
CA SER A 102 7.94 4.70 1.28
C SER A 102 7.86 3.22 0.89
N PRO A 103 6.74 2.75 0.31
CA PRO A 103 6.70 1.46 -0.37
C PRO A 103 7.82 1.34 -1.40
N LEU A 104 8.24 0.10 -1.66
CA LEU A 104 9.16 -0.19 -2.76
C LEU A 104 8.43 0.00 -4.11
N PRO A 105 9.15 0.44 -5.16
CA PRO A 105 8.61 0.44 -6.51
C PRO A 105 8.13 -0.97 -6.93
N PRO A 106 7.16 -1.09 -7.85
CA PRO A 106 6.59 -2.39 -8.26
C PRO A 106 7.62 -3.42 -8.73
N ASP A 107 8.68 -2.95 -9.40
CA ASP A 107 9.76 -3.79 -9.93
C ASP A 107 10.82 -4.15 -8.89
N VAL A 108 10.72 -3.64 -7.66
CA VAL A 108 11.70 -3.87 -6.59
C VAL A 108 11.08 -4.70 -5.47
N ARG A 109 11.72 -5.83 -5.14
CA ARG A 109 11.30 -6.68 -4.02
C ARG A 109 12.24 -6.52 -2.85
N GLY A 110 11.65 -6.31 -1.67
CA GLY A 110 12.33 -6.33 -0.39
C GLY A 110 12.01 -7.62 0.34
N VAL A 111 13.03 -8.37 0.74
CA VAL A 111 12.90 -9.56 1.59
C VAL A 111 13.47 -9.22 2.97
N PRO A 112 12.62 -8.94 3.97
CA PRO A 112 13.09 -8.61 5.31
C PRO A 112 13.71 -9.82 5.99
N ARG A 113 14.67 -9.58 6.88
CA ARG A 113 15.35 -10.61 7.68
C ARG A 113 15.12 -10.37 9.17
N THR A 114 15.28 -11.42 9.97
CA THR A 114 15.04 -11.38 11.43
C THR A 114 16.02 -10.50 12.20
N ASP A 115 17.22 -10.30 11.66
CA ASP A 115 18.23 -9.37 12.20
C ASP A 115 17.95 -7.90 11.82
N GLY A 116 16.82 -7.63 11.16
CA GLY A 116 16.40 -6.29 10.78
C GLY A 116 17.14 -5.70 9.58
N THR A 117 17.87 -6.54 8.83
CA THR A 117 18.39 -6.20 7.50
C THR A 117 17.35 -6.44 6.41
N LEU A 118 17.60 -5.90 5.21
CA LEU A 118 16.69 -6.00 4.07
C LEU A 118 17.46 -6.42 2.82
N TRP A 119 17.03 -7.50 2.18
CA TRP A 119 17.53 -7.85 0.86
C TRP A 119 16.66 -7.20 -0.22
N LEU A 120 17.27 -6.45 -1.12
CA LEU A 120 16.61 -5.73 -2.22
C LEU A 120 16.97 -6.38 -3.55
N LEU A 121 15.98 -6.60 -4.41
CA LEU A 121 16.17 -7.06 -5.78
C LEU A 121 15.41 -6.15 -6.75
N ASN A 122 16.09 -5.59 -7.75
CA ASN A 122 15.45 -4.88 -8.85
C ASN A 122 15.21 -5.83 -10.03
N TYR A 123 13.96 -6.17 -10.33
CA TYR A 123 13.62 -7.01 -11.48
C TYR A 123 13.60 -6.22 -12.80
N ALA A 124 13.58 -4.89 -12.75
CA ALA A 124 13.62 -4.07 -13.97
C ALA A 124 15.05 -3.98 -14.53
N ARG A 125 15.12 -3.78 -15.86
CA ARG A 125 16.37 -3.43 -16.58
C ARG A 125 16.85 -2.01 -16.29
N ARG A 126 15.95 -1.14 -15.80
CA ARG A 126 16.23 0.27 -15.52
C ARG A 126 16.52 0.49 -14.04
N PRO A 127 17.32 1.51 -13.69
CA PRO A 127 17.50 1.92 -12.30
C PRO A 127 16.17 2.32 -11.65
N GLN A 128 16.02 1.98 -10.37
CA GLN A 128 14.87 2.30 -9.54
C GLN A 128 15.32 3.10 -8.33
N ARG A 129 14.63 4.19 -8.03
CA ARG A 129 14.97 5.07 -6.90
C ARG A 129 14.24 4.60 -5.65
N LEU A 130 14.98 4.47 -4.55
CA LEU A 130 14.50 4.03 -3.25
C LEU A 130 14.77 5.11 -2.21
N ARG A 131 13.78 5.39 -1.35
CA ARG A 131 13.95 6.32 -0.23
C ARG A 131 13.99 5.55 1.09
N LEU A 132 15.15 5.56 1.72
CA LEU A 132 15.43 4.93 3.00
C LEU A 132 15.36 5.95 4.14
N LYS A 133 15.14 5.48 5.37
CA LYS A 133 15.02 6.38 6.54
C LYS A 133 16.35 7.02 6.94
N ALA A 134 17.45 6.37 6.63
CA ALA A 134 18.81 6.77 6.96
C ALA A 134 19.78 6.13 5.95
N PRO A 135 21.04 6.59 5.88
CA PRO A 135 22.10 5.90 5.17
C PRO A 135 22.23 4.44 5.63
N VAL A 136 22.58 3.56 4.69
CA VAL A 136 22.73 2.13 4.90
C VAL A 136 24.07 1.63 4.37
N ARG A 137 24.43 0.41 4.71
CA ARG A 137 25.61 -0.28 4.18
C ARG A 137 25.18 -1.55 3.46
N ASP A 138 25.84 -1.88 2.36
CA ASP A 138 25.74 -3.19 1.75
C ASP A 138 26.54 -4.17 2.59
N ARG A 139 25.86 -5.15 3.15
CA ARG A 139 26.43 -6.14 4.05
C ARG A 139 27.46 -7.04 3.37
N LEU A 140 27.35 -7.25 2.05
CA LEU A 140 28.27 -8.11 1.31
C LEU A 140 29.57 -7.38 0.96
N THR A 141 29.49 -6.11 0.59
CA THR A 141 30.65 -5.34 0.09
C THR A 141 31.17 -4.29 1.07
N ALA A 142 30.47 -4.09 2.20
CA ALA A 142 30.66 -2.99 3.13
C ALA A 142 30.52 -1.58 2.52
N ARG A 143 30.03 -1.45 1.27
CA ARG A 143 29.82 -0.17 0.59
C ARG A 143 28.74 0.65 1.31
N GLY A 144 29.09 1.86 1.72
CA GLY A 144 28.12 2.83 2.25
C GLY A 144 27.23 3.39 1.14
N MET A 145 25.96 3.61 1.45
CA MET A 145 24.96 4.15 0.53
C MET A 145 24.09 5.18 1.24
N ASP A 146 23.79 6.25 0.54
CA ASP A 146 22.94 7.33 1.05
C ASP A 146 21.48 6.88 1.20
N ALA A 147 20.72 7.68 1.94
CA ALA A 147 19.29 7.43 2.16
C ALA A 147 18.46 7.51 0.87
N ASP A 148 18.93 8.25 -0.14
CA ASP A 148 18.36 8.30 -1.48
C ASP A 148 19.16 7.38 -2.40
N LEU A 149 18.76 6.11 -2.42
CA LEU A 149 19.48 5.03 -3.08
C LEU A 149 18.95 4.83 -4.51
N LEU A 150 19.83 4.88 -5.49
CA LEU A 150 19.54 4.44 -6.85
C LEU A 150 19.99 2.99 -7.03
N LEU A 151 19.03 2.06 -7.05
CA LEU A 151 19.28 0.64 -7.27
C LEU A 151 19.32 0.38 -8.78
N ALA A 152 20.47 -0.04 -9.31
CA ALA A 152 20.67 -0.29 -10.74
C ALA A 152 19.76 -1.42 -11.25
N GLY A 153 19.56 -1.47 -12.57
CA GLY A 153 18.78 -2.53 -13.20
C GLY A 153 19.37 -3.91 -12.92
N HIS A 154 18.53 -4.87 -12.53
CA HIS A 154 18.95 -6.22 -12.11
C HIS A 154 19.93 -6.27 -10.91
N GLU A 155 20.14 -5.15 -10.21
CA GLU A 155 20.98 -5.12 -9.03
C GLU A 155 20.28 -5.81 -7.85
N SER A 156 21.09 -6.48 -7.04
CA SER A 156 20.70 -7.13 -5.79
C SER A 156 21.60 -6.62 -4.68
N LEU A 157 21.01 -6.11 -3.60
CA LEU A 157 21.74 -5.56 -2.46
C LEU A 157 21.23 -6.12 -1.14
N TRP A 158 22.14 -6.40 -0.21
CA TRP A 158 21.77 -6.73 1.16
C TRP A 158 22.08 -5.53 2.05
N ILE A 159 21.07 -4.75 2.44
CA ILE A 159 21.29 -3.52 3.19
C ILE A 159 21.06 -3.66 4.70
N GLU A 160 21.88 -2.96 5.47
CA GLU A 160 21.77 -2.82 6.93
C GLU A 160 21.99 -1.36 7.37
N PRO A 161 21.46 -0.92 8.53
CA PRO A 161 21.69 0.43 9.02
C PRO A 161 23.17 0.70 9.28
N VAL A 162 23.64 1.92 8.97
CA VAL A 162 24.97 2.37 9.40
C VAL A 162 24.92 2.66 10.91
N GLY A 163 25.76 1.98 11.69
CA GLY A 163 25.86 2.15 13.15
C GLY A 163 24.99 1.20 13.99
N ALA A 164 24.57 0.07 13.42
CA ALA A 164 23.98 -1.05 14.15
C ALA A 164 25.04 -1.89 14.87
#